data_AF-A0A352AP15-F1
#
_entry.id   AF-A0A352AP15-F1
#
_cell.length_a   1.000
_cell.length_b   1.000
_cell.length_c   1.000
_cell.angle_alpha   90.00
_cell.angle_beta   90.00
_cell.angle_gamma   90.00
#
_symmetry.space_group_name_H-M   'P 1'
#
loop_
_entity.id
_entity.type
_entity.pdbx_description
1 polymer ?
#
loop_
_entity_poly.entity_id
_entity_poly.type
_entity_poly.pdbx_seq_one_letter_code
_entity_poly.pdbx_strand_id
1 'polypeptide(L)'
;MNKQELPSQDVLKKVRQLITQCEEAEPPFDSLGTPYVGISEETQNVIDMGSTAVPALCELLPTATAHAAACIAFCLGRLGDSRAIPVLEQMLARYENKKDKSPFDYAFIGNAREALQLIRG
;
A
#
# COMPACT_ATOMS: atom_id res chain seq x y z
N MET A 1 -0.42 6.26 25.71
CA MET A 1 0.49 5.16 25.34
C MET A 1 -0.19 4.34 24.25
N ASN A 2 0.01 4.69 22.98
CA ASN A 2 -0.52 3.89 21.87
C ASN A 2 0.38 2.66 21.74
N LYS A 3 -0.06 1.52 22.29
CA LYS A 3 0.50 0.23 21.91
C LYS A 3 0.14 0.06 20.43
N GLN A 4 1.12 0.24 19.53
CA GLN A 4 0.99 -0.37 18.21
C GLN A 4 0.75 -1.86 18.46
N GLU A 5 -0.44 -2.35 18.15
CA GLU A 5 -0.69 -3.78 18.10
C GLU A 5 0.19 -4.33 16.98
N LEU A 6 1.32 -4.94 17.34
CA LEU A 6 2.16 -5.61 16.36
C LEU A 6 1.34 -6.73 15.70
N PRO A 7 1.41 -6.87 14.37
CA PRO A 7 0.73 -7.95 13.69
C PRO A 7 1.23 -9.30 14.22
N SER A 8 0.35 -10.31 14.24
CA SER A 8 0.83 -11.67 14.47
C SER A 8 1.82 -12.04 13.36
N GLN A 9 2.84 -12.83 13.70
CA GLN A 9 3.88 -13.23 12.74
C GLN A 9 3.28 -14.01 11.57
N ASP A 10 2.19 -14.76 11.79
CA ASP A 10 1.46 -15.47 10.74
C ASP A 10 0.78 -14.50 9.76
N VAL A 11 0.13 -13.45 10.27
CA VAL A 11 -0.49 -12.40 9.43
C VAL A 11 0.58 -11.66 8.64
N LEU A 12 1.68 -11.25 9.29
CA LEU A 12 2.78 -10.56 8.61
C LEU A 12 3.38 -11.40 7.48
N LYS A 13 3.63 -12.68 7.75
CA LYS A 13 4.17 -13.62 6.75
C LYS A 13 3.19 -13.82 5.58
N LYS A 14 1.90 -13.96 5.87
CA LYS A 14 0.86 -14.14 4.85
C LYS A 14 0.69 -12.89 3.98
N VAL A 15 0.60 -11.71 4.59
CA VAL A 15 0.53 -10.43 3.86
C VAL A 15 1.77 -10.25 3.00
N ARG A 16 2.97 -10.49 3.54
CA ARG A 16 4.22 -10.42 2.78
C ARG A 16 4.18 -11.34 1.55
N GLN A 17 3.75 -12.58 1.73
CA GLN A 17 3.65 -13.55 0.63
C GLN A 17 2.70 -13.04 -0.45
N LEU A 18 1.50 -12.57 -0.10
CA LEU A 18 0.51 -12.06 -1.05
C LEU A 18 1.04 -10.83 -1.80
N ILE A 19 1.69 -9.91 -1.10
CA ILE A 19 2.27 -8.71 -1.75
C ILE A 19 3.43 -9.09 -2.69
N THR A 20 4.27 -10.07 -2.35
CA THR A 20 5.32 -10.55 -3.26
C THR A 20 4.74 -11.27 -4.49
N GLN A 21 3.55 -11.85 -4.37
CA GLN A 21 2.86 -12.54 -5.47
C GLN A 21 2.13 -11.59 -6.42
N CYS A 22 1.96 -10.32 -6.08
CA CYS A 22 1.48 -9.30 -7.02
C CYS A 22 2.49 -9.23 -8.18
N GLU A 23 2.13 -9.78 -9.35
CA GLU A 23 3.02 -9.83 -10.52
C GLU A 23 3.57 -8.44 -10.85
N GLU A 24 4.87 -8.37 -11.18
CA GLU A 24 5.52 -7.13 -11.66
C GLU A 24 5.15 -6.84 -13.12
N ALA A 25 3.86 -6.74 -13.41
CA ALA A 25 3.40 -6.18 -14.68
C ALA A 25 3.55 -4.65 -14.65
N GLU A 26 3.83 -4.03 -15.81
CA GLU A 26 3.75 -2.56 -15.89
C GLU A 26 2.39 -2.10 -15.36
N PRO A 27 2.37 -1.11 -14.46
CA PRO A 27 1.12 -0.70 -13.84
C PRO A 27 0.22 -0.10 -14.93
N PRO A 28 -1.07 -0.47 -14.99
CA PRO A 28 -1.99 0.16 -15.92
C PRO A 28 -2.03 1.67 -15.68
N PHE A 29 -2.20 2.44 -16.76
CA PHE A 29 -2.34 3.88 -16.70
C PHE A 29 -3.83 4.26 -16.76
N ASP A 30 -4.26 5.18 -15.90
CA ASP A 30 -5.61 5.74 -15.96
C ASP A 30 -5.76 6.70 -17.15
N SER A 31 -6.96 7.26 -17.33
CA SER A 31 -7.25 8.22 -18.41
C SER A 31 -6.45 9.52 -18.34
N LEU A 32 -5.81 9.81 -17.20
CA LEU A 32 -4.93 10.95 -16.98
C LEU A 32 -3.44 10.59 -17.17
N GLY A 33 -3.14 9.34 -17.51
CA GLY A 33 -1.78 8.83 -17.64
C GLY A 33 -1.11 8.56 -16.29
N THR A 34 -1.87 8.48 -15.20
CA THR A 34 -1.36 8.12 -13.87
C THR A 34 -1.33 6.60 -13.77
N PRO A 35 -0.16 5.99 -13.56
CA PRO A 35 -0.11 4.56 -13.29
C PRO A 35 -0.82 4.27 -11.97
N TYR A 36 -1.51 3.13 -11.88
CA TYR A 36 -2.18 2.67 -10.66
C TYR A 36 -2.05 1.16 -10.53
N VAL A 37 -2.29 0.63 -9.33
CA VAL A 37 -2.39 -0.82 -9.12
C VAL A 37 -3.88 -1.17 -9.08
N GLY A 38 -4.29 -2.06 -9.98
CA GLY A 38 -5.66 -2.58 -10.03
C GLY A 38 -5.90 -3.69 -9.00
N ILE A 39 -7.15 -4.13 -8.92
CA ILE A 39 -7.53 -5.28 -8.08
C ILE A 39 -6.92 -6.56 -8.69
N SER A 40 -6.05 -7.22 -7.94
CA SER A 40 -5.60 -8.60 -8.18
C SER A 40 -6.18 -9.54 -7.11
N GLU A 41 -6.09 -10.86 -7.34
CA GLU A 41 -6.50 -11.86 -6.36
C GLU A 41 -5.75 -11.69 -5.02
N GLU A 42 -4.46 -11.35 -5.07
CA GLU A 42 -3.62 -11.14 -3.89
C GLU A 42 -4.08 -9.92 -3.09
N THR A 43 -4.32 -8.79 -3.77
CA THR A 43 -4.80 -7.57 -3.10
C THR A 43 -6.19 -7.79 -2.50
N GLN A 44 -7.08 -8.52 -3.18
CA GLN A 44 -8.39 -8.88 -2.65
C GLN A 44 -8.27 -9.76 -1.41
N ASN A 45 -7.40 -10.77 -1.45
CA ASN A 45 -7.13 -11.63 -0.29
C ASN A 45 -6.62 -10.83 0.92
N VAL A 46 -5.74 -9.83 0.70
CA VAL A 46 -5.28 -8.94 1.77
C VAL A 46 -6.43 -8.07 2.32
N ILE A 47 -7.30 -7.56 1.45
CA ILE A 47 -8.46 -6.75 1.86
C ILE A 47 -9.45 -7.61 2.68
N ASP A 48 -9.66 -8.87 2.27
CA ASP A 48 -10.57 -9.81 2.95
C ASP A 48 -10.07 -10.20 4.36
N MET A 49 -8.76 -10.08 4.64
CA MET A 49 -8.22 -10.20 6.00
C MET A 49 -8.66 -9.04 6.93
N GLY A 50 -9.17 -7.94 6.36
CA GLY A 50 -9.72 -6.80 7.08
C GLY A 50 -8.68 -6.03 7.90
N SER A 51 -9.13 -5.39 8.97
CA SER A 51 -8.31 -4.52 9.83
C SER A 51 -7.12 -5.23 10.50
N THR A 52 -7.11 -6.57 10.53
CA THR A 52 -5.98 -7.36 11.05
C THR A 52 -4.74 -7.28 10.16
N ALA A 53 -4.90 -7.02 8.86
CA ALA A 53 -3.78 -6.85 7.93
C ALA A 53 -3.11 -5.48 8.03
N VAL A 54 -3.79 -4.47 8.58
CA VAL A 54 -3.32 -3.07 8.60
C VAL A 54 -1.96 -2.93 9.29
N PRO A 55 -1.72 -3.48 10.50
CA PRO A 55 -0.41 -3.34 11.13
C PRO A 55 0.71 -4.00 10.31
N ALA A 56 0.44 -5.14 9.67
CA ALA A 56 1.41 -5.82 8.81
C ALA A 56 1.73 -5.00 7.55
N LEU A 57 0.72 -4.42 6.91
CA LEU A 57 0.91 -3.54 5.75
C LEU A 57 1.72 -2.31 6.11
N CYS A 58 1.42 -1.68 7.26
CA CYS A 58 2.18 -0.54 7.77
C CYS A 58 3.65 -0.89 8.08
N GLU A 59 3.92 -2.09 8.60
CA GLU A 59 5.27 -2.56 8.88
C GLU A 59 6.06 -2.84 7.59
N LEU A 60 5.40 -3.37 6.56
CA LEU A 60 6.05 -3.74 5.30
C LEU A 60 6.38 -2.53 4.42
N LEU A 61 5.51 -1.51 4.41
CA LEU A 61 5.56 -0.38 3.47
C LEU A 61 6.94 0.33 3.40
N PRO A 62 7.65 0.63 4.51
CA PRO A 62 8.92 1.35 4.46
C PRO A 62 10.06 0.58 3.79
N THR A 63 9.95 -0.75 3.74
CA THR A 63 10.96 -1.69 3.21
C THR A 63 10.56 -2.28 1.85
N ALA A 64 9.37 -1.96 1.37
CA ALA A 64 8.83 -2.48 0.12
C ALA A 64 9.52 -1.88 -1.11
N THR A 65 9.55 -2.64 -2.21
CA THR A 65 9.87 -2.11 -3.54
C THR A 65 8.79 -1.12 -3.98
N ALA A 66 9.04 -0.29 -5.00
CA ALA A 66 8.05 0.68 -5.49
C ALA A 66 6.73 0.00 -5.93
N HIS A 67 6.83 -1.16 -6.59
CA HIS A 67 5.67 -1.98 -6.97
C HIS A 67 4.89 -2.48 -5.75
N ALA A 68 5.58 -3.14 -4.82
CA ALA A 68 4.97 -3.64 -3.60
C ALA A 68 4.37 -2.51 -2.74
N ALA A 69 5.03 -1.36 -2.67
CA ALA A 69 4.54 -0.18 -1.97
C ALA A 69 3.22 0.32 -2.58
N ALA A 70 3.12 0.36 -3.91
CA ALA A 70 1.88 0.74 -4.59
C ALA A 70 0.72 -0.23 -4.29
N CYS A 71 0.98 -1.54 -4.26
CA CYS A 71 0.00 -2.55 -3.85
C CYS A 71 -0.43 -2.36 -2.38
N ILE A 72 0.54 -2.13 -1.49
CA ILE A 72 0.27 -1.90 -0.06
C ILE A 72 -0.59 -0.65 0.14
N ALA A 73 -0.27 0.46 -0.54
CA ALA A 73 -1.04 1.70 -0.45
C ALA A 73 -2.50 1.50 -0.90
N PHE A 74 -2.70 0.77 -2.00
CA PHE A 74 -4.03 0.39 -2.47
C PHE A 74 -4.82 -0.38 -1.40
N CYS A 75 -4.25 -1.46 -0.86
CA CYS A 75 -4.90 -2.27 0.19
C CYS A 75 -5.23 -1.43 1.43
N LEU A 76 -4.31 -0.58 1.88
CA LEU A 76 -4.52 0.31 3.03
C LEU A 76 -5.68 1.28 2.81
N GLY A 77 -5.80 1.87 1.62
CA GLY A 77 -6.92 2.73 1.25
C GLY A 77 -8.26 2.00 1.27
N ARG A 78 -8.28 0.78 0.71
CA ARG A 78 -9.48 -0.07 0.70
C ARG A 78 -9.91 -0.54 2.09
N LEU A 79 -8.96 -0.73 2.99
CA LEU A 79 -9.22 -1.10 4.39
C LEU A 79 -9.72 0.08 5.24
N GLY A 80 -9.43 1.33 4.85
CA GLY A 80 -10.00 2.52 5.48
C GLY A 80 -9.53 2.79 6.93
N ASP A 81 -8.48 2.12 7.39
CA ASP A 81 -8.04 2.20 8.79
C ASP A 81 -7.09 3.38 9.03
N SER A 82 -7.49 4.28 9.93
CA SER A 82 -6.74 5.50 10.25
C SER A 82 -5.34 5.26 10.83
N ARG A 83 -5.04 4.05 11.33
CA ARG A 83 -3.69 3.66 11.77
C ARG A 83 -2.66 3.71 10.63
N ALA A 84 -3.12 3.68 9.37
CA ALA A 84 -2.26 3.75 8.19
C ALA A 84 -1.83 5.17 7.82
N ILE A 85 -2.53 6.21 8.29
CA ILE A 85 -2.25 7.61 7.90
C ILE A 85 -0.78 8.01 8.10
N PRO A 86 -0.15 7.78 9.28
CA PRO A 86 1.19 8.31 9.53
C PRO A 86 2.25 7.71 8.59
N VAL A 87 2.16 6.40 8.31
CA VAL A 87 3.13 5.72 7.43
C VAL A 87 2.89 6.10 5.97
N LEU A 88 1.62 6.25 5.55
CA LEU A 88 1.27 6.70 4.20
C LEU A 88 1.77 8.12 3.93
N GLU A 89 1.59 9.06 4.87
CA GLU A 89 2.09 10.43 4.74
C GLU A 89 3.62 10.49 4.66
N GLN A 90 4.31 9.76 5.54
CA GLN A 90 5.76 9.69 5.55
C GLN A 90 6.31 9.17 4.22
N MET A 91 5.72 8.08 3.72
CA MET A 91 6.16 7.46 2.49
C MET A 91 5.76 8.30 1.27
N LEU A 92 4.56 8.89 1.25
CA LEU A 92 4.15 9.81 0.18
C LEU A 92 5.15 10.94 0.02
N ALA A 93 5.53 11.62 1.11
CA ALA A 93 6.54 12.68 1.06
C ALA A 93 7.89 12.17 0.51
N ARG A 94 8.30 10.95 0.89
CA ARG A 94 9.54 10.34 0.37
C ARG A 94 9.48 10.10 -1.13
N TYR A 95 8.38 9.53 -1.64
CA TYR A 95 8.21 9.23 -3.06
C TYR A 95 8.04 10.50 -3.89
N GLU A 96 7.29 11.50 -3.40
CA GLU A 96 7.13 12.80 -4.08
C GLU A 96 8.46 13.52 -4.28
N ASN A 97 9.37 13.44 -3.30
CA ASN A 97 10.70 14.06 -3.36
C ASN A 97 11.74 13.27 -4.16
N LYS A 98 11.42 12.04 -4.61
CA LYS A 98 12.33 11.22 -5.43
C LYS A 98 12.54 11.90 -6.80
N LYS A 99 13.79 12.08 -7.24
CA LYS A 99 14.11 12.71 -8.54
C LYS A 99 13.81 11.77 -9.71
N ASP A 100 14.34 10.56 -9.66
CA ASP A 100 14.19 9.55 -10.71
C ASP A 100 13.04 8.60 -10.37
N LYS A 101 11.81 9.00 -10.73
CA LYS A 101 10.59 8.22 -10.49
C LYS A 101 10.38 7.21 -11.62
N SER A 102 10.18 5.95 -11.25
CA SER A 102 9.66 4.90 -12.12
C SER A 102 8.13 4.97 -12.21
N PRO A 103 7.49 4.27 -13.17
CA PRO A 103 6.03 4.15 -13.22
C PRO A 103 5.42 3.69 -11.89
N PHE A 104 6.06 2.77 -11.17
CA PHE A 104 5.57 2.31 -9.87
C PHE A 104 5.70 3.35 -8.75
N ASP A 105 6.67 4.27 -8.83
CA ASP A 105 6.76 5.38 -7.88
C ASP A 105 5.55 6.32 -8.04
N TYR A 106 5.14 6.57 -9.28
CA TYR A 106 3.91 7.32 -9.55
C TYR A 106 2.65 6.55 -9.14
N ALA A 107 2.63 5.23 -9.33
CA ALA A 107 1.51 4.38 -8.90
C ALA A 107 1.33 4.41 -7.38
N PHE A 108 2.43 4.34 -6.64
CA PHE A 108 2.40 4.52 -5.20
C PHE A 108 1.86 5.90 -4.81
N ILE A 109 2.33 6.98 -5.45
CA ILE A 109 1.87 8.35 -5.14
C ILE A 109 0.36 8.48 -5.37
N GLY A 110 -0.15 7.97 -6.50
CA GLY A 110 -1.58 7.96 -6.82
C GLY A 110 -2.38 7.20 -5.76
N ASN A 111 -2.02 5.94 -5.53
CA ASN A 111 -2.70 5.07 -4.56
C ASN A 111 -2.62 5.61 -3.13
N ALA A 112 -1.49 6.18 -2.70
CA ALA A 112 -1.32 6.72 -1.37
C ALA A 112 -2.19 7.98 -1.16
N ARG A 113 -2.31 8.84 -2.17
CA ARG A 113 -3.20 10.01 -2.11
C ARG A 113 -4.66 9.59 -2.04
N GLU A 114 -5.07 8.65 -2.88
CA GLU A 114 -6.42 8.09 -2.86
C GLU A 114 -6.71 7.41 -1.50
N ALA A 115 -5.78 6.58 -1.01
CA ALA A 115 -5.91 5.95 0.29
C ALA A 115 -6.10 6.97 1.42
N LEU A 116 -5.29 8.03 1.45
CA LEU A 116 -5.44 9.09 2.44
C LEU A 116 -6.78 9.82 2.32
N GLN A 117 -7.31 10.02 1.11
CA GLN A 117 -8.64 10.59 0.92
C GLN A 117 -9.73 9.66 1.46
N LEU A 118 -9.68 8.37 1.12
CA LEU A 118 -10.64 7.36 1.57
C LEU A 118 -10.63 7.17 3.09
N ILE A 119 -9.46 7.21 3.73
CA ILE A 119 -9.31 7.02 5.18
C ILE A 119 -9.78 8.27 5.96
N ARG A 120 -9.66 9.47 5.37
CA ARG A 120 -10.02 10.74 6.02
C ARG A 120 -11.46 11.17 5.76
N GLY A 121 -12.08 10.69 4.67
CA GLY A 121 -13.47 10.94 4.30
C GLY A 121 -14.44 10.14 5.13
#